data_AF-A0A921MJT1-F1
#
_entry.id   AF-A0A921MJT1-F1
#
_cell.length_a   1.000
_cell.length_b   1.000
_cell.length_c   1.000
_cell.angle_alpha   90.00
_cell.angle_beta   90.00
_cell.angle_gamma   90.00
#
_symmetry.space_group_name_H-M   'P 1'
#
loop_
_entity.id
_entity.type
_entity.pdbx_description
1 polymer ?
#
loop_
_entity_poly.entity_id
_entity_poly.type
_entity_poly.pdbx_seq_one_letter_code
_entity_poly.pdbx_strand_id
1 'polypeptide(L)' 'MMQGDTPELRRIISWLEGQFEAGQLARVERVTKNAVRVTDRWGDTALVICRQDGAVEMMPVPEAC' A
#
# COMPACT_ATOMS: atom_id res chain seq x y z
N MET A 1 7.75 11.24 14.94
CA MET A 1 6.30 10.98 14.98
C MET A 1 5.72 11.56 13.70
N MET A 2 5.34 10.72 12.73
CA MET A 2 4.73 11.21 11.49
C MET A 2 3.33 11.73 11.82
N GLN A 3 3.11 13.03 11.62
CA GLN A 3 1.81 13.66 11.83
C GLN A 3 0.91 13.28 10.65
N GLY A 4 -0.22 12.62 10.91
CA GLY A 4 -1.27 12.40 9.90
C GLY A 4 -1.55 10.95 9.48
N ASP A 5 -1.09 9.95 10.23
CA ASP A 5 -1.48 8.56 10.01
C ASP A 5 -2.94 8.33 10.41
N THR A 6 -3.79 8.15 9.40
CA THR A 6 -5.18 7.75 9.55
C THR A 6 -5.27 6.27 9.95
N PRO A 7 -6.35 5.83 10.63
CA PRO A 7 -6.51 4.42 11.02
C PRO A 7 -6.45 3.48 9.79
N GLU A 8 -6.94 3.93 8.64
CA GLU A 8 -6.85 3.20 7.37
C GLU A 8 -5.40 3.01 6.92
N LEU A 9 -4.57 4.05 7.03
CA LEU A 9 -3.16 3.95 6.66
C LEU A 9 -2.43 2.94 7.55
N ARG A 10 -2.70 2.95 8.87
CA ARG A 10 -2.12 1.96 9.80
C ARG A 10 -2.51 0.52 9.45
N ARG A 11 -3.76 0.30 9.05
CA ARG A 11 -4.22 -1.03 8.60
C ARG A 11 -3.49 -1.47 7.33
N ILE A 12 -3.29 -0.55 6.39
CA ILE A 12 -2.55 -0.84 5.16
C ILE A 12 -1.10 -1.20 5.48
N ILE A 13 -0.41 -0.43 6.33
CA ILE A 13 0.99 -0.73 6.70
C ILE A 13 1.07 -2.09 7.40
N SER A 14 0.20 -2.36 8.38
CA SER A 14 0.18 -3.64 9.08
C SER A 14 -0.13 -4.82 8.14
N TRP A 15 -1.01 -4.62 7.14
CA TRP A 15 -1.29 -5.61 6.12
C TRP A 15 -0.07 -5.85 5.21
N LEU A 16 0.59 -4.78 4.76
CA LEU A 16 1.80 -4.87 3.93
C LEU A 16 2.93 -5.64 4.63
N GLU A 17 3.17 -5.38 5.91
CA GLU A 17 4.16 -6.11 6.71
C GLU A 17 3.85 -7.62 6.83
N GLY A 18 2.58 -8.01 6.72
CA GLY A 18 2.17 -9.41 6.71
C GLY A 18 2.19 -10.06 5.31
N GLN A 19 2.19 -9.27 4.23
CA GLN A 19 2.19 -9.79 2.86
C GLN A 19 3.58 -9.82 2.23
N PHE A 20 4.49 -8.93 2.65
CA PHE A 20 5.80 -8.75 2.05
C PHE A 20 6.91 -8.92 3.09
N GLU A 21 7.91 -9.71 2.74
CA GLU A 21 9.16 -9.79 3.48
C GLU A 21 9.97 -8.48 3.35
N ALA A 22 10.85 -8.25 4.32
CA ALA A 22 11.74 -7.11 4.30
C ALA A 22 12.57 -7.08 3.01
N GLY A 23 12.50 -5.96 2.29
CA GLY A 23 13.23 -5.76 1.03
C GLY A 23 12.53 -6.28 -0.24
N GLN A 24 11.33 -6.86 -0.13
CA GLN A 24 10.51 -7.13 -1.33
C GLN A 24 9.90 -5.86 -1.91
N LEU A 25 9.52 -4.91 -1.05
CA LEU A 25 9.04 -3.59 -1.46
C LEU A 25 10.22 -2.61 -1.56
N ALA A 26 10.37 -1.99 -2.74
CA ALA A 26 11.33 -0.92 -2.95
C ALA A 26 10.78 0.43 -2.48
N ARG A 27 9.48 0.66 -2.64
CA ARG A 27 8.84 1.95 -2.30
C ARG A 27 7.39 1.77 -1.87
N VAL A 28 6.98 2.56 -0.89
CA VAL A 28 5.58 2.72 -0.47
C VAL A 28 5.25 4.20 -0.46
N GLU A 29 4.28 4.61 -1.27
CA GLU A 29 3.88 6.01 -1.43
C GLU A 29 2.42 6.20 -1.04
N ARG A 30 2.14 7.16 -0.16
CA ARG A 30 0.76 7.49 0.19
C ARG A 30 0.09 8.23 -0.98
N VAL A 31 -1.01 7.67 -1.49
CA VAL A 31 -1.81 8.27 -2.57
C VAL A 31 -2.97 9.07 -1.98
N THR A 32 -3.68 8.48 -1.03
CA THR A 32 -4.80 9.14 -0.31
C THR A 32 -4.75 8.82 1.19
N LYS A 33 -5.80 9.16 1.94
CA LYS A 33 -5.94 8.76 3.35
C LYS A 33 -6.19 7.26 3.55
N ASN A 34 -6.59 6.53 2.52
CA ASN A 34 -6.96 5.13 2.60
C ASN A 34 -6.35 4.31 1.45
N ALA A 35 -5.35 4.84 0.76
CA ALA A 35 -4.68 4.16 -0.33
C ALA A 35 -3.19 4.51 -0.38
N VAL A 36 -2.38 3.50 -0.70
CA VAL A 36 -0.94 3.63 -0.96
C VAL A 36 -0.60 2.95 -2.27
N ARG A 37 0.39 3.46 -2.98
CA ARG A 37 1.03 2.81 -4.11
C ARG A 37 2.26 2.10 -3.59
N VAL A 38 2.41 0.83 -3.95
CA VAL A 38 3.61 0.06 -3.67
C VAL A 38 4.35 -0.22 -4.96
N THR A 39 5.67 -0.19 -4.88
CA THR A 39 6.58 -0.60 -5.95
C THR A 39 7.45 -1.69 -5.37
N ASP A 40 7.45 -2.85 -6.00
CA ASP A 40 8.34 -3.93 -5.57
C ASP A 40 9.78 -3.73 -6.10
N ARG A 41 10.68 -4.62 -5.71
CA ARG A 41 12.10 -4.57 -6.10
C ARG A 41 12.38 -4.77 -7.59
N TRP A 42 11.46 -5.38 -8.33
CA TRP A 42 11.54 -5.59 -9.77
C TRP A 42 10.94 -4.42 -10.56
N GLY A 43 10.22 -3.53 -9.89
CA GLY A 43 9.65 -2.31 -10.48
C GLY A 43 8.16 -2.41 -10.76
N ASP A 44 7.53 -3.56 -10.50
CA ASP A 44 6.09 -3.70 -10.61
C ASP A 44 5.37 -2.82 -9.59
N THR A 45 4.27 -2.22 -10.04
CA THR A 45 3.50 -1.29 -9.22
C THR A 45 2.09 -1.79 -8.96
N ALA A 46 1.63 -1.60 -7.73
CA ALA A 46 0.28 -1.92 -7.33
C ALA A 46 -0.29 -0.83 -6.42
N LEU A 47 -1.62 -0.73 -6.40
CA LEU A 47 -2.36 0.15 -5.52
C LEU A 47 -2.99 -0.69 -4.42
N VAL A 48 -2.73 -0.33 -3.17
CA VAL A 48 -3.31 -0.98 -2.00
C VAL A 48 -4.28 -0.02 -1.34
N ILE A 49 -5.54 -0.44 -1.16
CA ILE A 49 -6.64 0.38 -0.68
C ILE A 49 -7.25 -0.28 0.56
N CYS A 50 -7.46 0.50 1.62
CA CYS A 50 -8.35 0.13 2.71
C CYS A 50 -9.77 0.59 2.38
N ARG A 51 -10.69 -0.36 2.25
CA ARG A 51 -12.11 -0.11 2.04
C ARG A 51 -12.77 0.44 3.31
N GLN A 52 -13.97 0.99 3.14
CA GLN A 52 -14.80 1.48 4.26
C GLN A 52 -15.19 0.37 5.24
N ASP A 53 -15.35 -0.86 4.76
CA ASP A 53 -15.59 -2.05 5.59
C ASP A 53 -14.33 -2.52 6.35
N GLY A 54 -13.17 -1.90 6.09
CA GLY A 54 -11.89 -2.23 6.73
C GLY A 54 -11.11 -3.35 6.04
N ALA A 55 -11.66 -3.97 4.99
CA ALA A 55 -10.92 -4.86 4.11
C ALA A 55 -9.78 -4.11 3.40
N VAL A 56 -8.61 -4.73 3.31
CA VAL A 56 -7.47 -4.22 2.54
C VAL A 56 -7.37 -5.02 1.26
N GLU A 57 -7.39 -4.32 0.12
CA GLU A 57 -7.33 -4.92 -1.21
C GLU A 57 -6.11 -4.38 -1.96
N MET A 58 -5.44 -5.25 -2.72
CA MET A 58 -4.36 -4.89 -3.63
C MET A 58 -4.85 -5.04 -5.07
N MET A 59 -4.65 -4.00 -5.86
CA MET A 59 -5.01 -3.95 -7.27
C MET A 59 -3.74 -3.70 -8.09
N PRO A 60 -3.48 -4.47 -9.15
CA PRO A 60 -2.40 -4.14 -10.06
C PRO A 60 -2.70 -2.78 -10.69
N VAL A 61 -1.69 -1.91 -10.80
CA VAL A 61 -1.82 -0.71 -11.61
C VAL A 61 -1.62 -1.17 -13.06
N PRO A 62 -2.65 -1.12 -13.93
CA PRO A 62 -2.43 -1.44 -15.33
C PRO A 62 -1.36 -0.48 -15.84
N GLU A 63 -0.27 -1.04 -16.38
CA GLU A 63 0.66 -0.27 -17.20
C GLU A 63 -0.21 0.42 -18.27
N ALA A 64 -0.25 1.74 -18.26
CA ALA A 64 -0.89 2.50 -19.32
C ALA A 64 -0.09 2.17 -20.60
N CYS A 65 -0.65 1.28 -21.41
CA CYS A 65 -0.15 0.91 -22.72
C CYS A 65 -0.32 2.09 -23.69
#